data_AF-A0A8S9C2S9-F1
#
_entry.id   AF-A0A8S9C2S9-F1
#
_cell.length_a   1.000
_cell.length_b   1.000
_cell.length_c   1.000
_cell.angle_alpha   90.00
_cell.angle_beta   90.00
_cell.angle_gamma   90.00
#
_symmetry.space_group_name_H-M   'P 1'
#
loop_
_entity.id
_entity.type
_entity.pdbx_description
1 polymer ?
#
loop_
_entity_poly.entity_id
_entity_poly.type
_entity_poly.pdbx_seq_one_letter_code
_entity_poly.pdbx_strand_id
1 'polypeptide(L)'
;MTSKSPGRNFLFGKSERKLRREIPQFLKNEISVKSSAGTPNKVVLVGHKISAELDIMEKIGIDLRDQNFFSIEGILNIPTITKGLGLPFSQPPSLGRVLQYLDIPFENRYLHNAGNDAHFTLRALLMLATIAFGRMDLNDDFRARIKDLKMIALEPIDFDSQTPDAVLLDESAKKAAHRGLGRELATKPADDWWGSSEDESLGTMLFD
;
A
#
# COMPACT_ATOMS: atom_id res chain seq x y z
N MET A 1 -3.92 9.12 29.03
CA MET A 1 -3.45 9.77 27.79
C MET A 1 -3.10 8.70 26.78
N THR A 2 -3.56 8.80 25.53
CA THR A 2 -3.29 7.82 24.47
C THR A 2 -2.42 8.45 23.37
N SER A 3 -1.12 8.18 23.41
CA SER A 3 -0.18 8.64 22.38
C SER A 3 -0.41 7.89 21.06
N LYS A 4 -1.14 8.50 20.12
CA LYS A 4 -1.18 8.01 18.73
C LYS A 4 0.21 8.15 18.12
N SER A 5 0.75 7.04 17.60
CA SER A 5 2.08 6.99 16.98
C SER A 5 2.14 7.94 15.77
N PRO A 6 3.11 8.87 15.67
CA PRO A 6 3.11 9.94 14.67
C PRO A 6 3.58 9.52 13.27
N GLY A 7 4.12 8.30 13.10
CA GLY A 7 4.74 7.86 11.84
C GLY A 7 3.81 7.10 10.90
N ARG A 8 2.97 7.81 10.13
CA ARG A 8 2.22 7.26 8.96
C ARG A 8 1.95 8.25 7.81
N ASN A 9 2.46 9.49 7.87
CA ASN A 9 2.19 10.52 6.85
C ASN A 9 2.82 10.17 5.49
N PHE A 10 2.25 10.68 4.41
CA PHE A 10 2.82 10.54 3.07
C PHE A 10 3.92 11.59 2.86
N LEU A 11 5.16 11.14 2.70
CA LEU A 11 6.35 12.00 2.59
C LEU A 11 6.38 12.81 1.29
N PHE A 12 5.86 12.23 0.21
CA PHE A 12 6.15 12.67 -1.17
C PHE A 12 4.98 13.41 -1.83
N GLY A 13 4.15 14.09 -1.04
CA GLY A 13 3.00 14.87 -1.54
C GLY A 13 1.93 15.11 -0.48
N LYS A 14 0.66 15.01 -0.87
CA LYS A 14 -0.51 15.14 0.01
C LYS A 14 -1.40 13.91 -0.09
N SER A 15 -1.93 13.44 1.04
CA SER A 15 -2.79 12.26 1.09
C SER A 15 -4.17 12.52 0.48
N GLU A 16 -4.46 11.92 -0.68
CA GLU A 16 -5.77 12.00 -1.32
C GLU A 16 -6.80 11.02 -0.75
N ARG A 17 -8.09 11.39 -0.84
CA ARG A 17 -9.24 10.53 -0.47
C ARG A 17 -10.21 10.45 -1.66
N LYS A 18 -10.46 9.23 -2.16
CA LYS A 18 -11.48 8.93 -3.20
C LYS A 18 -12.53 7.98 -2.60
N LEU A 19 -13.75 7.91 -3.14
CA LEU A 19 -14.70 6.86 -2.71
C LEU A 19 -14.29 5.51 -3.29
N ARG A 20 -14.58 4.40 -2.58
CA ARG A 20 -14.18 3.04 -3.01
C ARG A 20 -14.61 2.68 -4.44
N ARG A 21 -15.77 3.19 -4.88
CA ARG A 21 -16.32 3.02 -6.24
C ARG A 21 -15.54 3.77 -7.34
N GLU A 22 -14.80 4.81 -6.99
CA GLU A 22 -14.02 5.63 -7.92
C GLU A 22 -12.59 5.10 -8.11
N ILE A 23 -12.05 4.36 -7.13
CA ILE A 23 -10.68 3.80 -7.17
C ILE A 23 -10.37 3.06 -8.49
N PRO A 24 -11.25 2.19 -9.05
CA PRO A 24 -10.94 1.47 -10.29
C PRO A 24 -10.75 2.39 -11.50
N GLN A 25 -11.61 3.39 -11.65
CA GLN A 25 -11.53 4.33 -12.78
C GLN A 25 -10.42 5.36 -12.56
N PHE A 26 -10.19 5.80 -11.32
CA PHE A 26 -9.06 6.64 -10.96
C PHE A 26 -7.75 5.95 -11.32
N LEU A 27 -7.50 4.73 -10.82
CA LEU A 27 -6.29 3.99 -11.16
C LEU A 27 -6.17 3.74 -12.66
N LYS A 28 -7.23 3.34 -13.37
CA LYS A 28 -7.21 3.23 -14.84
C LYS A 28 -6.74 4.53 -15.50
N ASN A 29 -7.25 5.69 -15.10
CA ASN A 29 -6.82 6.96 -15.66
C ASN A 29 -5.33 7.26 -15.40
N GLU A 30 -4.83 7.00 -14.18
CA GLU A 30 -3.42 7.27 -13.82
C GLU A 30 -2.42 6.36 -14.55
N ILE A 31 -2.72 5.06 -14.73
CA ILE A 31 -1.83 4.13 -15.46
C ILE A 31 -2.09 4.05 -16.98
N SER A 32 -3.21 4.57 -17.49
CA SER A 32 -3.48 4.69 -18.95
C SER A 32 -2.93 5.97 -19.57
N VAL A 33 -1.67 6.31 -19.28
CA VAL A 33 -0.99 7.41 -19.96
C VAL A 33 -0.86 7.07 -21.45
N LYS A 34 -1.33 7.95 -22.33
CA LYS A 34 -1.26 7.78 -23.78
C LYS A 34 -0.13 8.61 -24.39
N SER A 35 0.36 8.17 -25.54
CA SER A 35 1.31 8.92 -26.37
C SER A 35 0.61 10.08 -27.07
N SER A 36 1.38 10.99 -27.68
CA SER A 36 0.85 12.03 -28.57
C SER A 36 0.15 11.47 -29.82
N ALA A 37 0.36 10.19 -30.15
CA ALA A 37 -0.35 9.47 -31.22
C ALA A 37 -1.60 8.72 -30.72
N GLY A 38 -1.99 8.88 -29.44
CA GLY A 38 -3.19 8.27 -28.86
C GLY A 38 -3.07 6.78 -28.49
N THR A 39 -1.93 6.15 -28.77
CA THR A 39 -1.63 4.78 -28.31
C THR A 39 -1.37 4.75 -26.80
N PRO A 40 -1.71 3.67 -26.07
CA PRO A 40 -1.25 3.48 -24.71
C PRO A 40 0.28 3.47 -24.64
N ASN A 41 0.86 4.11 -23.63
CA ASN A 41 2.30 4.06 -23.40
C ASN A 41 2.71 2.68 -22.88
N LYS A 42 3.98 2.34 -23.10
CA LYS A 42 4.65 1.19 -22.49
C LYS A 42 4.79 1.41 -20.98
N VAL A 43 4.25 0.49 -20.19
CA VAL A 43 4.23 0.52 -18.72
C VAL A 43 5.05 -0.65 -18.17
N VAL A 44 5.82 -0.39 -17.13
CA VAL A 44 6.49 -1.43 -16.32
C VAL A 44 5.96 -1.31 -14.90
N LEU A 45 5.32 -2.36 -14.40
CA LEU A 45 4.84 -2.39 -13.01
C LEU A 45 6.01 -2.74 -12.08
N VAL A 46 6.12 -2.06 -10.94
CA VAL A 46 7.21 -2.25 -9.97
C VAL A 46 6.60 -2.43 -8.59
N GLY A 47 7.09 -3.42 -7.82
CA GLY A 47 6.53 -3.70 -6.51
C GLY A 47 7.42 -4.55 -5.61
N HIS A 48 7.18 -4.46 -4.31
CA HIS A 48 7.83 -5.29 -3.31
C HIS A 48 6.87 -6.40 -2.84
N LYS A 49 7.03 -7.62 -3.37
CA LYS A 49 6.11 -8.77 -3.21
C LYS A 49 4.76 -8.60 -3.94
N ILE A 50 4.79 -7.92 -5.09
CA ILE A 50 3.67 -7.36 -5.89
C ILE A 50 2.46 -8.28 -6.18
N SER A 51 2.54 -9.58 -5.91
CA SER A 51 1.46 -10.52 -6.26
C SER A 51 0.14 -10.21 -5.56
N ALA A 52 0.18 -9.72 -4.32
CA ALA A 52 -1.04 -9.36 -3.58
C ALA A 52 -1.71 -8.11 -4.16
N GLU A 53 -0.90 -7.17 -4.65
CA GLU A 53 -1.34 -5.94 -5.30
C GLU A 53 -1.98 -6.23 -6.66
N LEU A 54 -1.40 -7.12 -7.47
CA LEU A 54 -1.98 -7.59 -8.74
C LEU A 54 -3.34 -8.27 -8.50
N ASP A 55 -3.40 -9.18 -7.51
CA ASP A 55 -4.63 -9.82 -7.03
C ASP A 55 -5.71 -8.80 -6.65
N ILE A 56 -5.34 -7.70 -5.99
CA ILE A 56 -6.25 -6.63 -5.59
C ILE A 56 -6.71 -5.83 -6.81
N MET A 57 -5.84 -5.55 -7.77
CA MET A 57 -6.18 -4.82 -9.00
C MET A 57 -7.24 -5.56 -9.83
N GLU A 58 -7.10 -6.88 -10.02
CA GLU A 58 -8.13 -7.69 -10.71
C GLU A 58 -9.45 -7.69 -9.91
N LYS A 59 -9.40 -7.88 -8.59
CA LYS A 59 -10.58 -7.88 -7.69
C LYS A 59 -11.32 -6.54 -7.61
N ILE A 60 -10.71 -5.43 -8.03
CA ILE A 60 -11.39 -4.13 -8.17
C ILE A 60 -11.76 -3.79 -9.63
N GLY A 61 -11.60 -4.71 -10.59
CA GLY A 61 -12.03 -4.53 -11.97
C GLY A 61 -11.01 -3.86 -12.89
N ILE A 62 -9.72 -3.93 -12.56
CA ILE A 62 -8.61 -3.51 -13.43
C ILE A 62 -8.01 -4.77 -14.07
N ASP A 63 -8.46 -5.09 -15.28
CA ASP A 63 -7.81 -6.13 -16.08
C ASP A 63 -6.53 -5.58 -16.69
N LEU A 64 -5.39 -6.07 -16.22
CA LEU A 64 -4.06 -5.70 -16.69
C LEU A 64 -3.73 -6.23 -18.10
N ARG A 65 -4.58 -7.11 -18.65
CA ARG A 65 -4.49 -7.61 -20.03
C ARG A 65 -5.15 -6.67 -21.05
N ASP A 66 -5.94 -5.68 -20.62
CA ASP A 66 -6.70 -4.81 -21.51
C ASP A 66 -5.80 -3.82 -22.28
N GLN A 67 -5.43 -4.22 -23.50
CA GLN A 67 -4.54 -3.46 -24.38
C GLN A 67 -5.11 -2.12 -24.88
N ASN A 68 -6.39 -1.81 -24.60
CA ASN A 68 -6.96 -0.49 -24.89
C ASN A 68 -6.53 0.56 -23.84
N PHE A 69 -6.15 0.09 -22.64
CA PHE A 69 -5.80 0.90 -21.48
C PHE A 69 -4.30 0.82 -21.17
N PHE A 70 -3.64 -0.33 -21.32
CA PHE A 70 -2.24 -0.54 -20.91
C PHE A 70 -1.43 -1.32 -21.94
N SER A 71 -0.16 -0.97 -22.13
CA SER A 71 0.83 -1.81 -22.81
C SER A 71 1.89 -2.23 -21.80
N ILE A 72 1.68 -3.35 -21.10
CA ILE A 72 2.57 -3.79 -20.01
C ILE A 72 3.75 -4.56 -20.59
N GLU A 73 4.95 -3.97 -20.53
CA GLU A 73 6.19 -4.58 -21.01
C GLU A 73 6.82 -5.53 -19.97
N GLY A 74 6.48 -5.38 -18.69
CA GLY A 74 7.07 -6.20 -17.63
C GLY A 74 6.56 -5.89 -16.23
N ILE A 75 6.84 -6.82 -15.31
CA ILE A 75 6.52 -6.73 -13.89
C ILE A 75 7.80 -7.00 -13.08
N LEU A 76 8.25 -6.01 -12.32
CA LEU A 76 9.53 -5.99 -11.62
C LEU A 76 9.32 -6.12 -10.11
N ASN A 77 9.44 -7.36 -9.62
CA ASN A 77 9.31 -7.71 -8.21
C ASN A 77 10.68 -7.65 -7.49
N ILE A 78 10.84 -6.75 -6.52
CA ILE A 78 12.13 -6.47 -5.87
C ILE A 78 12.83 -7.74 -5.31
N PRO A 79 12.18 -8.63 -4.52
CA PRO A 79 12.82 -9.87 -4.06
C PRO A 79 13.34 -10.79 -5.19
N THR A 80 12.64 -10.84 -6.33
CA THR A 80 13.09 -11.61 -7.50
C THR A 80 14.37 -11.03 -8.08
N ILE A 81 14.44 -9.69 -8.19
CA ILE A 81 15.62 -8.97 -8.70
C ILE A 81 16.81 -9.14 -7.74
N THR A 82 16.61 -8.96 -6.42
CA THR A 82 17.69 -9.13 -5.44
C THR A 82 18.27 -10.55 -5.45
N LYS A 83 17.43 -11.57 -5.68
CA LYS A 83 17.87 -12.96 -5.86
C LYS A 83 18.64 -13.15 -7.17
N GLY A 84 18.12 -12.62 -8.29
CA GLY A 84 18.75 -12.72 -9.61
C GLY A 84 20.13 -12.03 -9.70
N LEU A 85 20.33 -10.95 -8.94
CA LEU A 85 21.62 -10.26 -8.85
C LEU A 85 22.63 -10.90 -7.88
N GLY A 86 22.23 -11.95 -7.15
CA GLY A 86 23.09 -12.65 -6.19
C GLY A 86 23.36 -11.86 -4.90
N LEU A 87 22.42 -11.02 -4.46
CA LEU A 87 22.58 -10.24 -3.22
C LEU A 87 22.42 -11.14 -1.98
N PRO A 88 23.08 -10.82 -0.84
CA PRO A 88 23.23 -11.72 0.31
C PRO A 88 21.98 -11.82 1.20
N PHE A 89 20.82 -12.09 0.60
CA PHE A 89 19.55 -12.33 1.30
C PHE A 89 19.20 -13.82 1.28
N SER A 90 19.32 -14.49 2.43
CA SER A 90 18.95 -15.91 2.60
C SER A 90 17.44 -16.18 2.49
N GLN A 91 16.61 -15.14 2.58
CA GLN A 91 15.14 -15.18 2.47
C GLN A 91 14.65 -13.89 1.79
N PRO A 92 13.45 -13.88 1.16
CA PRO A 92 12.88 -12.69 0.51
C PRO A 92 12.83 -11.48 1.47
N PRO A 93 13.66 -10.44 1.25
CA PRO A 93 13.84 -9.37 2.23
C PRO A 93 12.56 -8.55 2.43
N SER A 94 12.53 -7.77 3.51
CA SER A 94 11.58 -6.66 3.66
C SER A 94 12.10 -5.42 2.92
N LEU A 95 11.21 -4.50 2.56
CA LEU A 95 11.60 -3.28 1.85
C LEU A 95 12.68 -2.51 2.61
N GLY A 96 12.52 -2.28 3.92
CA GLY A 96 13.53 -1.65 4.76
C GLY A 96 14.90 -2.37 4.78
N ARG A 97 14.95 -3.70 4.69
CA ARG A 97 16.22 -4.44 4.55
C ARG A 97 16.87 -4.28 3.17
N VAL A 98 16.08 -4.03 2.12
CA VAL A 98 16.59 -3.69 0.79
C VAL A 98 17.12 -2.26 0.79
N LEU A 99 16.37 -1.29 1.32
CA LEU A 99 16.80 0.11 1.43
C LEU A 99 18.11 0.24 2.22
N GLN A 100 18.19 -0.41 3.38
CA GLN A 100 19.39 -0.44 4.22
C GLN A 100 20.60 -1.07 3.53
N TYR A 101 20.41 -2.15 2.74
CA TYR A 101 21.51 -2.79 2.00
C TYR A 101 21.98 -1.97 0.79
N LEU A 102 21.14 -1.06 0.29
CA LEU A 102 21.40 -0.22 -0.88
C LEU A 102 21.82 1.21 -0.50
N ASP A 103 22.06 1.47 0.79
CA ASP A 103 22.36 2.80 1.37
C ASP A 103 21.36 3.91 0.99
N ILE A 104 20.11 3.54 0.68
CA ILE A 104 19.05 4.49 0.31
C ILE A 104 18.54 5.18 1.58
N PRO A 105 18.51 6.53 1.64
CA PRO A 105 17.96 7.24 2.80
C PRO A 105 16.50 6.87 3.07
N PHE A 106 16.21 6.40 4.28
CA PHE A 106 14.84 6.12 4.75
C PHE A 106 14.79 6.13 6.28
N GLU A 107 13.60 6.30 6.86
CA GLU A 107 13.33 5.93 8.25
C GLU A 107 12.24 4.86 8.31
N ASN A 108 12.39 3.90 9.23
CA ASN A 108 11.36 2.91 9.51
C ASN A 108 10.02 3.54 9.94
N ARG A 109 10.01 4.78 10.47
CA ARG A 109 8.80 5.50 10.90
C ARG A 109 7.88 5.95 9.74
N TYR A 110 8.32 5.86 8.49
CA TYR A 110 7.53 6.22 7.31
C TYR A 110 7.19 5.06 6.38
N LEU A 111 7.70 3.85 6.66
CA LEU A 111 7.23 2.62 6.01
C LEU A 111 5.80 2.29 6.48
N HIS A 112 5.10 1.42 5.75
CA HIS A 112 3.68 1.08 5.96
C HIS A 112 2.69 2.22 5.61
N ASN A 113 3.14 3.26 4.91
CA ASN A 113 2.30 4.13 4.11
C ASN A 113 2.49 3.72 2.65
N ALA A 114 1.41 3.33 1.96
CA ALA A 114 1.50 2.74 0.62
C ALA A 114 2.17 3.67 -0.43
N GLY A 115 2.00 5.00 -0.32
CA GLY A 115 2.68 5.95 -1.18
C GLY A 115 4.18 6.04 -0.91
N ASN A 116 4.58 5.99 0.37
CA ASN A 116 5.99 5.93 0.75
C ASN A 116 6.62 4.61 0.32
N ASP A 117 5.96 3.48 0.61
CA ASP A 117 6.43 2.14 0.26
C ASP A 117 6.59 1.98 -1.27
N ALA A 118 5.70 2.56 -2.07
CA ALA A 118 5.83 2.60 -3.53
C ALA A 118 7.02 3.46 -4.00
N HIS A 119 7.19 4.67 -3.45
CA HIS A 119 8.31 5.56 -3.78
C HIS A 119 9.67 4.94 -3.41
N PHE A 120 9.78 4.38 -2.20
CA PHE A 120 10.97 3.65 -1.75
C PHE A 120 11.23 2.38 -2.59
N THR A 121 10.18 1.66 -3.00
CA THR A 121 10.29 0.52 -3.92
C THR A 121 10.84 0.94 -5.29
N LEU A 122 10.43 2.11 -5.82
CA LEU A 122 10.98 2.64 -7.06
C LEU A 122 12.46 3.02 -6.90
N ARG A 123 12.84 3.74 -5.83
CA ARG A 123 14.25 4.06 -5.55
C ARG A 123 15.11 2.80 -5.39
N ALA A 124 14.58 1.75 -4.75
CA ALA A 124 15.24 0.45 -4.67
C ALA A 124 15.45 -0.19 -6.05
N LEU A 125 14.45 -0.14 -6.95
CA LEU A 125 14.63 -0.59 -8.34
C LEU A 125 15.73 0.21 -9.05
N LEU A 126 15.74 1.54 -8.94
CA LEU A 126 16.71 2.40 -9.61
C LEU A 126 18.15 2.04 -9.19
N MET A 127 18.41 1.85 -7.90
CA MET A 127 19.72 1.40 -7.41
C MET A 127 20.06 -0.02 -7.88
N LEU A 128 19.10 -0.97 -7.81
CA LEU A 128 19.31 -2.34 -8.29
C LEU A 128 19.64 -2.40 -9.79
N ALA A 129 19.05 -1.51 -10.60
CA ALA A 129 19.42 -1.36 -12.01
C ALA A 129 20.89 -0.92 -12.16
N THR A 130 21.39 -0.01 -11.33
CA THR A 130 22.81 0.39 -11.38
C THR A 130 23.77 -0.74 -11.00
N ILE A 131 23.36 -1.63 -10.08
CA ILE A 131 24.12 -2.85 -9.74
C ILE A 131 24.08 -3.88 -10.89
N ALA A 132 22.95 -3.99 -11.58
CA ALA A 132 22.79 -4.89 -12.72
C ALA A 132 23.64 -4.43 -13.93
N PHE A 133 23.48 -3.17 -14.33
CA PHE A 133 24.15 -2.61 -15.51
C PHE A 133 25.63 -2.28 -15.25
N GLY A 134 26.04 -2.00 -14.00
CA GLY A 134 27.44 -1.82 -13.63
C GLY A 134 28.33 -3.07 -13.79
N ARG A 135 27.73 -4.23 -14.12
CA ARG A 135 28.44 -5.48 -14.47
C ARG A 135 28.55 -5.70 -15.99
N MET A 136 27.99 -4.81 -16.82
CA MET A 136 27.99 -4.92 -18.28
C MET A 136 29.02 -3.96 -18.88
N ASP A 137 29.56 -4.31 -20.05
CA ASP A 137 30.28 -3.32 -20.85
C ASP A 137 29.29 -2.46 -21.64
N LEU A 138 29.44 -1.14 -21.51
CA LEU A 138 28.46 -0.14 -21.91
C LEU A 138 29.15 1.11 -22.47
N ASN A 139 28.48 1.84 -23.36
CA ASN A 139 28.95 3.13 -23.83
C ASN A 139 28.77 4.22 -22.75
N ASP A 140 29.38 5.39 -22.99
CA ASP A 140 29.37 6.49 -22.02
C ASP A 140 27.96 7.09 -21.79
N ASP A 141 27.09 7.08 -22.81
CA ASP A 141 25.68 7.51 -22.66
C ASP A 141 24.91 6.65 -21.65
N PHE A 142 25.09 5.33 -21.69
CA PHE A 142 24.51 4.43 -20.70
C PHE A 142 25.16 4.60 -19.33
N ARG A 143 26.48 4.79 -19.24
CA ARG A 143 27.19 5.07 -17.97
C ARG A 143 26.70 6.37 -17.32
N ALA A 144 26.46 7.42 -18.11
CA ALA A 144 25.87 8.68 -17.66
C ALA A 144 24.45 8.46 -17.11
N ARG A 145 23.57 7.81 -17.88
CA ARG A 145 22.20 7.48 -17.43
C ARG A 145 22.20 6.68 -16.13
N ILE A 146 23.08 5.68 -15.98
CA ILE A 146 23.21 4.88 -14.75
C ILE A 146 23.61 5.74 -13.54
N LYS A 147 24.48 6.73 -13.73
CA LYS A 147 24.81 7.72 -12.69
C LYS A 147 23.56 8.52 -12.29
N ASP A 148 22.73 8.93 -13.25
CA ASP A 148 21.49 9.66 -12.97
C ASP A 148 20.48 8.80 -12.17
N LEU A 149 20.29 7.52 -12.54
CA LEU A 149 19.46 6.59 -11.75
C LEU A 149 19.96 6.45 -10.31
N LYS A 150 21.29 6.41 -10.10
CA LYS A 150 21.89 6.36 -8.76
C LYS A 150 21.67 7.66 -7.97
N MET A 151 21.78 8.82 -8.61
CA MET A 151 21.55 10.12 -7.97
C MET A 151 20.09 10.25 -7.52
N ILE A 152 19.12 9.83 -8.35
CA ILE A 152 17.68 9.83 -7.99
C ILE A 152 17.38 8.83 -6.86
N ALA A 153 18.03 7.65 -6.87
CA ALA A 153 17.85 6.66 -5.79
C ALA A 153 18.36 7.14 -4.42
N LEU A 154 19.46 7.91 -4.40
CA LEU A 154 20.14 8.40 -3.19
C LEU A 154 19.79 9.84 -2.80
N GLU A 155 18.95 10.53 -3.57
CA GLU A 155 18.57 11.92 -3.32
C GLU A 155 18.08 12.12 -1.87
N PRO A 156 18.60 13.10 -1.11
CA PRO A 156 18.21 13.32 0.28
C PRO A 156 16.70 13.50 0.46
N ILE A 157 16.19 13.07 1.63
CA ILE A 157 14.80 13.24 2.00
C ILE A 157 14.74 14.12 3.25
N ASP A 158 13.95 15.18 3.18
CA ASP A 158 13.62 16.00 4.35
C ASP A 158 12.48 15.30 5.12
N PHE A 159 12.83 14.73 6.28
CA PHE A 159 11.89 14.04 7.17
C PHE A 159 11.21 14.98 8.18
N ASP A 160 11.64 16.24 8.28
CA ASP A 160 11.26 17.19 9.33
C ASP A 160 10.34 18.32 8.81
N SER A 161 10.36 18.62 7.50
CA SER A 161 9.43 19.51 6.79
C SER A 161 7.95 19.07 6.83
N GLN A 162 7.69 17.85 7.31
CA GLN A 162 6.39 17.18 7.27
C GLN A 162 5.48 17.59 8.43
N THR A 163 4.68 18.64 8.22
CA THR A 163 3.52 18.94 9.09
C THR A 163 2.58 17.72 9.15
N PRO A 164 2.02 17.37 10.33
CA PRO A 164 1.06 16.28 10.43
C PRO A 164 -0.11 16.43 9.46
N ASP A 165 -0.41 15.37 8.71
CA ASP A 165 -1.59 15.28 7.85
C ASP A 165 -2.82 15.65 8.68
N ALA A 166 -3.48 16.77 8.34
CA ALA A 166 -4.42 17.42 9.24
C ALA A 166 -5.52 16.44 9.66
N VAL A 167 -5.60 16.17 10.98
CA VAL A 167 -6.54 15.20 11.54
C VAL A 167 -7.95 15.77 11.50
N LEU A 168 -8.56 15.72 10.31
CA LEU A 168 -9.97 15.93 10.09
C LEU A 168 -10.72 14.89 10.92
N LEU A 169 -11.17 15.33 12.10
CA LEU A 169 -11.90 14.55 13.07
C LEU A 169 -13.09 13.88 12.37
N ASP A 170 -13.24 12.59 12.64
CA ASP A 170 -14.25 11.77 11.99
C ASP A 170 -15.67 12.30 12.30
N GLU A 171 -16.36 12.77 11.27
CA GLU A 171 -17.76 13.20 11.32
C GLU A 171 -18.70 12.08 11.82
N SER A 172 -18.29 10.80 11.74
CA SER A 172 -19.04 9.70 12.36
C SER A 172 -19.14 9.85 13.88
N ALA A 173 -18.10 10.37 14.55
CA ALA A 173 -18.10 10.61 15.99
C ALA A 173 -19.09 11.72 16.38
N LYS A 174 -19.20 12.79 15.57
CA LYS A 174 -20.24 13.82 15.75
C LYS A 174 -21.65 13.26 15.54
N LYS A 175 -21.83 12.38 14.54
CA LYS A 175 -23.10 11.67 14.31
C LYS A 175 -23.46 10.66 15.41
N ALA A 176 -22.49 10.11 16.12
CA ALA A 176 -22.73 9.31 17.33
C ALA A 176 -23.22 10.19 18.50
N ALA A 177 -22.53 11.30 18.77
CA ALA A 177 -22.92 12.25 19.83
C ALA A 177 -24.36 12.77 19.66
N HIS A 178 -24.75 13.18 18.45
CA HIS A 178 -26.12 13.64 18.18
C HIS A 178 -27.22 12.55 18.26
N ARG A 179 -26.86 11.26 18.34
CA ARG A 179 -27.83 10.16 18.56
C ARG A 179 -27.95 9.73 20.03
N GLY A 180 -26.97 10.07 20.88
CA GLY A 180 -27.01 9.75 22.31
C GLY A 180 -28.01 10.60 23.11
N LEU A 181 -28.21 11.87 22.72
CA LEU A 181 -29.02 12.85 23.45
C LEU A 181 -30.55 12.75 23.22
N GLY A 182 -31.05 11.62 22.69
CA GLY A 182 -32.44 11.45 22.26
C GLY A 182 -33.24 10.32 22.92
N ARG A 183 -32.68 9.62 23.93
CA ARG A 183 -33.34 8.47 24.58
C ARG A 183 -33.04 8.36 26.09
N GLU A 184 -33.49 9.35 26.85
CA GLU A 184 -33.56 9.24 28.32
C GLU A 184 -34.80 9.95 28.88
N LEU A 185 -35.98 9.39 28.60
CA LEU A 185 -37.25 9.70 29.28
C LEU A 185 -38.33 8.67 28.90
N ALA A 186 -38.25 7.46 29.47
CA ALA A 186 -39.28 6.43 29.40
C ALA A 186 -39.17 5.52 30.63
N THR A 187 -39.94 5.82 31.68
CA THR A 187 -39.94 5.08 32.95
C THR A 187 -40.60 3.71 32.82
N LYS A 188 -39.98 2.67 33.38
CA LYS A 188 -40.62 1.38 33.62
C LYS A 188 -41.68 1.48 34.74
N PRO A 189 -42.83 0.82 34.60
CA PRO A 189 -43.50 0.10 35.69
C PRO A 189 -42.93 -1.32 35.83
N ALA A 190 -43.31 -2.02 36.90
CA ALA A 190 -42.93 -3.41 37.16
C ALA A 190 -44.15 -4.36 37.07
N ASP A 191 -43.90 -5.60 37.46
CA ASP A 191 -44.86 -6.63 37.91
C ASP A 191 -45.59 -7.50 36.86
N ASP A 192 -45.64 -8.81 37.20
CA ASP A 192 -46.61 -9.86 36.88
C ASP A 192 -46.88 -10.36 35.45
N TRP A 193 -47.20 -11.65 35.21
CA TRP A 193 -46.84 -12.96 35.84
C TRP A 193 -47.38 -14.10 34.92
N TRP A 194 -47.19 -15.38 35.29
CA TRP A 194 -47.47 -16.63 34.54
C TRP A 194 -46.50 -16.96 33.36
N GLY A 195 -46.01 -18.20 33.15
CA GLY A 195 -46.28 -19.51 33.81
C GLY A 195 -47.19 -20.41 32.96
N SER A 196 -46.94 -21.71 32.72
CA SER A 196 -45.84 -22.64 33.12
C SER A 196 -45.30 -23.37 31.85
N SER A 197 -44.59 -24.51 31.78
CA SER A 197 -44.22 -25.65 32.65
C SER A 197 -42.80 -26.15 32.23
N GLU A 198 -42.06 -27.03 32.93
CA GLU A 198 -42.22 -28.50 33.15
C GLU A 198 -42.37 -29.30 31.82
N ASP A 199 -41.66 -30.41 31.56
CA ASP A 199 -40.67 -31.14 32.38
C ASP A 199 -39.72 -32.03 31.52
N GLU A 200 -38.83 -32.78 32.20
CA GLU A 200 -38.08 -33.99 31.77
C GLU A 200 -36.98 -33.88 30.68
N SER A 201 -36.08 -34.87 30.49
CA SER A 201 -35.33 -35.75 31.43
C SER A 201 -34.38 -36.67 30.63
N LEU A 202 -33.11 -36.80 31.05
CA LEU A 202 -32.11 -37.78 30.53
C LEU A 202 -31.76 -37.67 29.02
N GLY A 203 -30.66 -38.24 28.49
CA GLY A 203 -29.46 -38.77 29.15
C GLY A 203 -28.54 -39.58 28.21
N THR A 204 -27.22 -39.56 28.50
CA THR A 204 -26.18 -40.55 28.11
C THR A 204 -25.73 -40.76 26.64
N MET A 205 -24.39 -40.74 26.48
CA MET A 205 -23.52 -41.38 25.45
C MET A 205 -23.65 -40.90 23.98
N LEU A 206 -22.60 -40.72 23.16
CA LEU A 206 -21.28 -41.39 22.92
C LEU A 206 -21.34 -42.66 22.07
N PHE A 207 -20.33 -42.74 21.18
CA PHE A 207 -20.09 -43.74 20.12
C PHE A 207 -21.03 -43.61 18.90
N ASP A 208 -20.56 -43.68 17.65
CA ASP A 208 -19.17 -43.80 17.13
C ASP A 208 -18.69 -42.54 16.40
#